data_AF-A0A060CSS0-F1
#
_entry.id   AF-A0A060CSS0-F1
#
_cell.length_a   1.000
_cell.length_b   1.000
_cell.length_c   1.000
_cell.angle_alpha   90.00
_cell.angle_beta   90.00
_cell.angle_gamma   90.00
#
_symmetry.space_group_name_H-M   'P 1'
#
loop_
_entity.id
_entity.type
_entity.pdbx_description
1 polymer ?
#
loop_
_entity_poly.entity_id
_entity_poly.type
_entity_poly.pdbx_seq_one_letter_code
_entity_poly.pdbx_strand_id
1 'polypeptide(L)'
;RQLTAVRGDICRFAANGVGLQDIDGYWGKAAIQYFYDNHYVSGTNGQFRPNEDLTREGVAAIVNNMLGEDTPVAATNFSDVKGRWSERAVSSLVDKQIMKGYSNGTFKPQQKVTREEFAVIAYNYMNYKGMSSSKTAVPYADENKISPWAKTAVDTLAAGGY
;
A
#
# COMPACT_ATOMS: atom_id res chain seq x y z
N ARG A 1 50.15 -8.37 19.07
CA ARG A 1 49.83 -7.13 19.84
C ARG A 1 49.93 -5.97 18.86
N GLN A 2 48.94 -5.18 18.49
CA GLN A 2 47.52 -5.09 18.81
C GLN A 2 46.79 -4.59 17.56
N LEU A 3 45.52 -4.97 17.41
CA LEU A 3 44.55 -4.43 16.44
C LEU A 3 44.00 -3.12 17.02
N THR A 4 44.04 -2.02 16.27
CA THR A 4 43.18 -0.85 16.57
C THR A 4 43.02 0.03 15.34
N ALA A 5 41.92 -0.15 14.61
CA ALA A 5 41.22 0.88 13.84
C ALA A 5 40.01 0.23 13.14
N VAL A 6 38.93 -0.03 13.89
CA VAL A 6 37.63 -0.30 13.28
C VAL A 6 36.57 0.47 14.04
N ARG A 7 36.21 1.62 13.48
CA ARG A 7 34.83 2.06 13.23
C ARG A 7 34.95 3.49 12.73
N GLY A 8 35.21 3.60 11.43
CA GLY A 8 34.86 4.81 10.72
C GLY A 8 33.35 5.00 10.90
N ASP A 9 32.98 6.16 11.41
CA ASP A 9 31.63 6.69 11.37
C ASP A 9 31.26 6.92 9.90
N ILE A 10 30.91 5.84 9.20
CA ILE A 10 30.51 5.93 7.79
C ILE A 10 29.03 6.32 7.78
N CYS A 11 28.82 7.60 7.50
CA CYS A 11 27.57 8.24 7.06
C CYS A 11 26.47 8.44 8.11
N ARG A 12 26.67 9.41 9.01
CA ARG A 12 25.54 10.27 9.42
C ARG A 12 25.26 11.25 8.28
N PHE A 13 24.31 10.92 7.41
CA PHE A 13 23.66 11.94 6.60
C PHE A 13 22.98 12.92 7.57
N ALA A 14 23.56 14.10 7.75
CA ALA A 14 22.80 15.26 8.22
C ALA A 14 21.95 15.76 7.04
N ALA A 15 20.84 15.07 6.76
CA ALA A 15 19.79 15.61 5.91
C ALA A 15 18.74 16.24 6.82
N ASN A 16 18.44 17.52 6.62
CA ASN A 16 17.37 18.24 7.31
C ASN A 16 16.00 17.68 6.88
N GLY A 17 15.64 16.53 7.43
CA GLY A 17 14.39 15.84 7.27
C GLY A 17 14.48 14.61 8.14
N VAL A 18 13.99 14.71 9.38
CA VAL A 18 14.00 13.57 10.28
C VAL A 18 13.20 12.47 9.58
N GLY A 19 13.86 11.37 9.19
CA GLY A 19 13.20 10.20 8.63
C GLY A 19 12.11 9.70 9.58
N LEU A 20 11.40 8.65 9.20
CA LEU A 20 10.30 8.13 10.02
C LEU A 20 10.85 7.70 11.41
N GLN A 21 10.45 8.41 12.47
CA GLN A 21 10.99 8.25 13.83
C GLN A 21 10.30 7.12 14.60
N ASP A 22 9.04 6.87 14.29
CA ASP A 22 8.13 5.99 15.02
C ASP A 22 8.13 4.55 14.50
N ILE A 23 9.05 4.21 13.59
CA ILE A 23 9.22 2.86 13.05
C ILE A 23 10.39 2.11 13.70
N ASP A 24 11.14 2.76 14.59
CA ASP A 24 12.23 2.14 15.33
C ASP A 24 11.69 1.04 16.26
N GLY A 25 12.22 -0.17 16.10
CA GLY A 25 11.75 -1.36 16.82
C GLY A 25 10.45 -1.97 16.29
N TYR A 26 9.83 -1.38 15.25
CA TYR A 26 8.66 -1.97 14.62
C TYR A 26 9.06 -3.18 13.75
N TRP A 27 8.34 -4.29 13.89
CA TRP A 27 8.63 -5.54 13.15
C TRP A 27 8.62 -5.34 11.62
N GLY A 28 7.83 -4.38 11.14
CA GLY A 28 7.72 -4.00 9.72
C GLY A 28 8.69 -2.90 9.27
N LYS A 29 9.65 -2.46 10.11
CA LYS A 29 10.54 -1.33 9.82
C LYS A 29 11.20 -1.43 8.44
N ALA A 30 11.75 -2.59 8.09
CA ALA A 30 12.44 -2.77 6.82
C ALA A 30 11.51 -2.54 5.61
N ALA A 31 10.28 -3.04 5.68
CA ALA A 31 9.29 -2.84 4.64
C ALA A 31 8.86 -1.36 4.56
N ILE A 32 8.58 -0.74 5.70
CA ILE A 32 8.18 0.68 5.72
C ILE A 32 9.29 1.57 5.15
N GLN A 33 10.54 1.31 5.55
CA GLN A 33 11.69 2.05 5.06
C GLN A 33 11.85 1.88 3.56
N TYR A 34 11.72 0.66 3.03
CA TYR A 34 11.75 0.41 1.59
C TYR A 34 10.67 1.21 0.85
N PHE A 35 9.43 1.20 1.34
CA PHE A 35 8.35 1.97 0.71
C PHE A 35 8.58 3.48 0.79
N TYR A 36 9.19 3.97 1.87
CA TYR A 36 9.50 5.37 2.07
C TYR A 36 10.62 5.83 1.13
N ASP A 37 11.70 5.06 1.03
CA ASP A 37 12.86 5.34 0.19
C ASP A 37 12.49 5.33 -1.32
N ASN A 38 11.53 4.50 -1.71
CA ASN A 38 11.00 4.46 -3.07
C ASN A 38 9.85 5.46 -3.31
N HIS A 39 9.55 6.34 -2.34
CA HIS A 39 8.49 7.35 -2.42
C HIS A 39 7.06 6.79 -2.62
N TYR A 40 6.82 5.53 -2.24
CA TYR A 40 5.48 4.93 -2.27
C TYR A 40 4.63 5.34 -1.08
N VAL A 41 5.25 5.52 0.07
CA VAL A 41 4.62 6.06 1.29
C VAL A 41 5.31 7.33 1.74
N SER A 42 4.59 8.15 2.49
CA SER A 42 5.14 9.33 3.16
C SER A 42 4.73 9.35 4.62
N GLY A 43 5.47 10.10 5.43
CA GLY A 43 5.12 10.37 6.81
C GLY A 43 4.67 11.82 7.00
N THR A 44 3.91 12.07 8.06
CA THR A 44 3.52 13.43 8.48
C THR A 44 4.31 13.80 9.73
N ASN A 45 4.99 14.95 9.72
CA ASN A 45 5.80 15.42 10.86
C ASN A 45 6.83 14.38 11.35
N GLY A 46 7.47 13.67 10.41
CA GLY A 46 8.46 12.63 10.72
C GLY A 46 7.88 11.32 11.28
N GLN A 47 6.56 11.11 11.19
CA GLN A 47 5.89 9.91 11.69
C GLN A 47 5.17 9.16 10.55
N PHE A 48 5.31 7.84 10.52
CA PHE A 48 4.60 6.94 9.61
C PHE A 48 3.27 6.46 10.18
N ARG A 49 3.21 6.27 11.49
CA ARG A 49 2.09 5.74 12.29
C ARG A 49 1.76 4.29 11.94
N PRO A 50 2.70 3.35 12.17
CA PRO A 50 2.58 1.97 11.69
C PRO A 50 1.40 1.17 12.29
N ASN A 51 0.81 1.67 13.38
CA ASN A 51 -0.32 1.04 14.06
C ASN A 51 -1.67 1.70 13.70
N GLU A 52 -1.69 2.77 12.89
CA GLU A 52 -2.94 3.38 12.44
C GLU A 52 -3.53 2.62 11.25
N ASP A 53 -4.85 2.40 11.28
CA ASP A 53 -5.55 1.78 10.18
C ASP A 53 -5.47 2.66 8.91
N LEU A 54 -5.14 2.02 7.79
CA LEU A 54 -5.10 2.67 6.49
C LEU A 54 -6.51 2.99 5.98
N THR A 55 -6.66 4.18 5.42
CA THR A 55 -7.88 4.61 4.71
C THR A 55 -7.84 4.14 3.25
N ARG A 56 -9.01 4.04 2.63
CA ARG A 56 -9.13 3.68 1.20
C ARG A 56 -8.35 4.63 0.30
N GLU A 57 -8.37 5.93 0.59
CA GLU A 57 -7.58 6.89 -0.18
C GLU A 57 -6.08 6.80 0.08
N GLY A 58 -5.66 6.40 1.29
CA GLY A 58 -4.27 6.12 1.60
C GLY A 58 -3.74 4.93 0.80
N VAL A 59 -4.48 3.82 0.77
CA VAL A 59 -4.14 2.66 -0.07
C VAL A 59 -4.13 3.05 -1.55
N ALA A 60 -5.09 3.84 -2.01
CA ALA A 60 -5.12 4.30 -3.39
C ALA A 60 -3.87 5.10 -3.77
N ALA A 61 -3.41 5.99 -2.90
CA ALA A 61 -2.20 6.77 -3.12
C ALA A 61 -0.95 5.88 -3.20
N ILE A 62 -0.81 4.93 -2.27
CA ILE A 62 0.32 4.00 -2.23
C ILE A 62 0.39 3.20 -3.53
N VAL A 63 -0.71 2.58 -3.93
CA VAL A 63 -0.76 1.74 -5.14
C VAL A 63 -0.55 2.58 -6.40
N ASN A 64 -1.09 3.80 -6.47
CA ASN A 64 -0.85 4.70 -7.59
C ASN A 64 0.63 5.13 -7.68
N ASN A 65 1.29 5.40 -6.55
CA ASN A 65 2.72 5.71 -6.54
C ASN A 65 3.56 4.51 -6.99
N MET A 66 3.16 3.29 -6.61
CA MET A 66 3.80 2.04 -7.07
C MET A 66 3.63 1.81 -8.58
N LEU A 67 2.52 2.25 -9.18
CA LEU A 67 2.34 2.17 -10.63
C LEU A 67 3.37 3.03 -11.38
N GLY A 68 3.71 4.21 -10.83
CA GLY A 68 4.67 5.12 -11.43
C GLY A 68 4.25 5.65 -12.80
N GLU A 69 2.95 5.63 -13.12
CA GLU A 69 2.41 6.03 -14.40
C GLU A 69 1.93 7.49 -14.36
N ASP A 70 2.38 8.31 -15.31
CA ASP A 70 1.97 9.71 -15.45
C ASP A 70 1.01 9.93 -16.64
N THR A 71 0.19 8.93 -16.94
CA THR A 71 -0.79 9.05 -18.01
C THR A 71 -1.92 10.03 -17.63
N PRO A 72 -2.52 10.74 -18.59
CA PRO A 72 -3.70 11.55 -18.33
C PRO A 72 -4.82 10.70 -17.72
N VAL A 73 -5.36 11.14 -16.59
CA VAL A 73 -6.42 10.45 -15.86
C VAL A 73 -7.70 11.26 -15.98
N ALA A 74 -8.83 10.59 -16.22
CA ALA A 74 -10.12 11.27 -16.27
C ALA A 74 -10.52 11.81 -14.89
N ALA A 75 -11.28 12.90 -14.89
CA ALA A 75 -11.83 13.44 -13.64
C ALA A 75 -12.75 12.42 -12.98
N THR A 76 -12.72 12.36 -11.64
CA THR A 76 -13.53 11.39 -10.91
C THR A 76 -15.03 11.72 -10.99
N ASN A 77 -15.86 10.69 -11.06
CA ASN A 77 -17.31 10.83 -10.88
C ASN A 77 -17.74 10.77 -9.41
N PHE A 78 -16.84 10.42 -8.48
CA PHE A 78 -17.18 10.30 -7.07
C PHE A 78 -17.31 11.66 -6.39
N SER A 79 -18.50 11.97 -5.88
CA SER A 79 -18.79 13.27 -5.26
C SER A 79 -17.96 13.55 -4.02
N ASP A 80 -17.58 12.49 -3.29
CA ASP A 80 -16.77 12.55 -2.08
C ASP A 80 -15.26 12.52 -2.31
N VAL A 81 -14.81 12.53 -3.58
CA VAL A 81 -13.39 12.52 -3.96
C VAL A 81 -12.96 13.79 -4.69
N LYS A 82 -13.87 14.46 -5.40
CA LYS A 82 -13.57 15.72 -6.11
C LYS A 82 -12.92 16.75 -5.18
N GLY A 83 -11.79 17.31 -5.61
CA GLY A 83 -11.00 18.29 -4.87
C GLY A 83 -10.12 17.70 -3.75
N ARG A 84 -10.10 16.38 -3.56
CA ARG A 84 -9.20 15.74 -2.58
C ARG A 84 -7.81 15.55 -3.19
N TRP A 85 -6.80 15.53 -2.32
CA TRP A 85 -5.42 15.20 -2.68
C TRP A 85 -5.29 13.81 -3.35
N SER A 86 -6.21 12.90 -3.02
CA SER A 86 -6.28 11.53 -3.54
C SER A 86 -7.05 11.41 -4.85
N GLU A 87 -7.63 12.49 -5.40
CA GLU A 87 -8.51 12.43 -6.56
C GLU A 87 -7.88 11.73 -7.75
N ARG A 88 -6.67 12.16 -8.13
CA ARG A 88 -5.93 11.56 -9.24
C ARG A 88 -5.66 10.08 -9.01
N ALA A 89 -5.21 9.72 -7.81
CA ALA A 89 -4.90 8.33 -7.47
C ALA A 89 -6.15 7.45 -7.52
N VAL A 90 -7.27 7.93 -6.97
CA VAL A 90 -8.55 7.22 -7.02
C VAL A 90 -9.03 7.05 -8.45
N SER A 91 -9.04 8.11 -9.26
CA SER A 91 -9.44 8.00 -10.66
C SER A 91 -8.57 7.02 -11.44
N SER A 92 -7.24 7.09 -11.29
CA SER A 92 -6.28 6.21 -11.97
C SER A 92 -6.56 4.73 -11.65
N LEU A 93 -6.73 4.41 -10.37
CA LEU A 93 -6.97 3.02 -9.95
C LEU A 93 -8.36 2.52 -10.30
N VAL A 94 -9.37 3.38 -10.38
CA VAL A 94 -10.70 2.99 -10.85
C VAL A 94 -10.70 2.76 -12.35
N ASP A 95 -10.05 3.62 -13.13
CA ASP A 95 -9.90 3.46 -14.59
C ASP A 95 -9.18 2.15 -14.93
N LYS A 96 -8.18 1.77 -14.12
CA LYS A 96 -7.42 0.52 -14.26
C LYS A 96 -8.09 -0.70 -13.64
N GLN A 97 -9.30 -0.54 -13.09
CA GLN A 97 -10.07 -1.59 -12.41
C GLN A 97 -9.36 -2.22 -11.20
N ILE A 98 -8.37 -1.52 -10.63
CA ILE A 98 -7.65 -1.95 -9.42
C ILE A 98 -8.50 -1.73 -8.18
N MET A 99 -9.16 -0.57 -8.11
CA MET A 99 -10.12 -0.22 -7.07
C MET A 99 -11.50 0.05 -7.67
N LYS A 100 -12.54 0.00 -6.83
CA LYS A 100 -13.91 0.30 -7.22
C LYS A 100 -14.58 1.19 -6.18
N GLY A 101 -15.42 2.11 -6.64
CA GLY A 101 -16.34 2.85 -5.78
C GLY A 101 -17.63 2.07 -5.53
N TYR A 102 -18.57 2.72 -4.86
CA TYR A 102 -19.88 2.17 -4.52
C TYR A 102 -20.93 2.59 -5.54
N SER A 103 -22.01 1.81 -5.63
CA SER A 103 -23.12 2.03 -6.57
C SER A 103 -23.85 3.36 -6.38
N ASN A 104 -23.74 3.98 -5.20
CA ASN A 104 -24.30 5.29 -4.89
C ASN A 104 -23.44 6.47 -5.39
N GLY A 105 -22.38 6.22 -6.18
CA GLY A 105 -21.50 7.26 -6.70
C GLY A 105 -20.51 7.82 -5.68
N THR A 106 -20.20 7.07 -4.62
CA THR A 106 -19.18 7.44 -3.62
C THR A 106 -17.98 6.49 -3.65
N PHE A 107 -16.82 6.93 -3.18
CA PHE A 107 -15.64 6.09 -2.99
C PHE A 107 -15.36 5.76 -1.52
N LYS A 108 -15.87 6.58 -0.60
CA LYS A 108 -15.63 6.57 0.85
C LYS A 108 -14.12 6.65 1.17
N PRO A 109 -13.43 7.73 0.79
CA PRO A 109 -11.98 7.84 0.87
C PRO A 109 -11.42 7.63 2.29
N GLN A 110 -12.17 8.06 3.31
CA GLN A 110 -11.78 7.99 4.72
C GLN A 110 -12.15 6.66 5.41
N GLN A 111 -12.92 5.79 4.75
CA GLN A 111 -13.25 4.48 5.32
C GLN A 111 -11.98 3.64 5.45
N LYS A 112 -11.86 2.91 6.57
CA LYS A 112 -10.75 2.00 6.83
C LYS A 112 -10.86 0.77 5.93
N VAL A 113 -9.71 0.32 5.43
CA VAL A 113 -9.62 -0.85 4.54
C VAL A 113 -9.52 -2.11 5.38
N THR A 114 -10.35 -3.11 5.08
CA THR A 114 -10.23 -4.43 5.72
C THR A 114 -9.11 -5.25 5.08
N ARG A 115 -8.62 -6.29 5.77
CA ARG A 115 -7.58 -7.18 5.23
C ARG A 115 -8.02 -7.85 3.92
N GLU A 116 -9.29 -8.25 3.82
CA GLU A 116 -9.84 -8.86 2.60
C GLU A 116 -9.99 -7.85 1.45
N GLU A 117 -10.36 -6.60 1.75
CA GLU A 117 -10.37 -5.52 0.76
C GLU A 117 -8.96 -5.22 0.24
N PHE A 118 -7.96 -5.17 1.12
CA PHE A 118 -6.58 -4.98 0.73
C PHE A 118 -6.07 -6.12 -0.17
N ALA A 119 -6.41 -7.37 0.16
CA ALA A 119 -6.08 -8.54 -0.65
C ALA A 119 -6.66 -8.41 -2.08
N VAL A 120 -7.90 -7.97 -2.22
CA VAL A 120 -8.50 -7.74 -3.55
C VAL A 120 -7.80 -6.64 -4.32
N ILE A 121 -7.41 -5.54 -3.66
CA ILE A 121 -6.66 -4.46 -4.31
C ILE A 121 -5.30 -4.95 -4.80
N ALA A 122 -4.56 -5.69 -3.97
CA ALA A 122 -3.26 -6.25 -4.34
C ALA A 122 -3.38 -7.27 -5.48
N TYR A 123 -4.40 -8.13 -5.43
CA TYR A 123 -4.72 -9.07 -6.51
C TYR A 123 -5.01 -8.37 -7.84
N ASN A 124 -5.85 -7.33 -7.84
CA ASN A 124 -6.16 -6.59 -9.05
C ASN A 124 -4.94 -5.82 -9.57
N TYR A 125 -4.09 -5.28 -8.69
CA TYR A 125 -2.81 -4.67 -9.06
C TYR A 125 -1.90 -5.68 -9.76
N MET A 126 -1.74 -6.89 -9.20
CA MET A 126 -0.95 -7.96 -9.81
C MET A 126 -1.48 -8.32 -11.20
N ASN A 127 -2.79 -8.51 -11.33
CA ASN A 127 -3.42 -8.79 -12.63
C ASN A 127 -3.19 -7.66 -13.64
N TYR A 128 -3.32 -6.40 -13.22
CA TYR A 128 -3.04 -5.24 -14.07
C TYR A 128 -1.57 -5.21 -14.54
N LYS A 129 -0.63 -5.61 -13.68
CA LYS A 129 0.80 -5.74 -14.05
C LYS A 129 1.13 -7.03 -14.82
N GLY A 130 0.15 -7.87 -15.14
CA GLY A 130 0.35 -9.14 -15.84
C GLY A 130 1.08 -10.20 -15.01
N MET A 131 1.02 -10.09 -13.68
CA MET A 131 1.62 -11.04 -12.76
C MET A 131 0.66 -12.19 -12.49
N SER A 132 1.14 -13.43 -12.58
CA SER A 132 0.37 -14.64 -12.28
C SER A 132 1.04 -15.45 -11.18
N SER A 133 0.25 -15.99 -10.26
CA SER A 133 0.72 -16.97 -9.28
C SER A 133 0.26 -18.37 -9.69
N SER A 134 1.21 -19.31 -9.81
CA SER A 134 0.94 -20.71 -10.22
C SER A 134 0.87 -21.69 -9.03
N LYS A 135 0.71 -21.19 -7.80
CA LYS A 135 0.73 -22.01 -6.59
C LYS A 135 -0.68 -22.24 -6.06
N THR A 136 -0.86 -23.32 -5.31
CA THR A 136 -2.10 -23.64 -4.60
C THR A 136 -2.08 -22.98 -3.22
N ALA A 137 -3.17 -22.34 -2.82
CA ALA A 137 -3.33 -21.77 -1.49
C ALA A 137 -3.25 -22.85 -0.41
N VAL A 138 -2.68 -22.50 0.75
CA VAL A 138 -2.76 -23.33 1.95
C VAL A 138 -4.07 -22.98 2.69
N PRO A 139 -4.88 -23.96 3.12
CA PRO A 139 -6.12 -23.69 3.84
C PRO A 139 -5.90 -22.90 5.14
N TYR A 140 -6.85 -22.04 5.48
CA TYR A 140 -6.81 -21.22 6.68
C TYR A 140 -7.81 -21.71 7.74
N ALA A 141 -7.45 -21.61 9.02
CA ALA A 141 -8.33 -21.99 10.11
C ALA A 141 -9.63 -21.14 10.16
N ASP A 142 -9.57 -19.93 9.62
CA ASP A 142 -10.66 -18.95 9.60
C ASP A 142 -11.16 -18.65 8.17
N GLU A 143 -10.89 -19.52 7.20
CA GLU A 143 -11.29 -19.36 5.80
C GLU A 143 -12.79 -19.09 5.64
N ASN A 144 -13.62 -19.67 6.50
CA ASN A 144 -15.08 -19.48 6.52
C ASN A 144 -15.52 -18.05 6.86
N LYS A 145 -14.61 -17.19 7.37
CA LYS A 145 -14.88 -15.77 7.64
C LYS A 145 -14.55 -14.86 6.47
N ILE A 146 -13.88 -15.38 5.43
CA ILE A 146 -13.52 -14.61 4.24
C ILE A 146 -14.76 -14.47 3.37
N SER A 147 -15.07 -13.24 2.97
CA SER A 147 -16.19 -13.00 2.08
C SER A 147 -15.98 -13.69 0.71
N PRO A 148 -17.03 -14.27 0.09
CA PRO A 148 -16.90 -14.97 -1.19
C PRO A 148 -16.25 -14.14 -2.31
N TRP A 149 -16.49 -12.82 -2.32
CA TRP A 149 -15.93 -11.90 -3.32
C TRP A 149 -14.42 -11.67 -3.17
N ALA A 150 -13.85 -11.90 -1.98
CA ALA A 150 -12.43 -11.73 -1.70
C ALA A 150 -11.63 -13.04 -1.73
N LYS A 151 -12.33 -14.18 -1.66
CA LYS A 151 -11.69 -15.50 -1.51
C LYS A 151 -10.62 -15.77 -2.55
N THR A 152 -10.92 -15.57 -3.84
CA THR A 152 -9.94 -15.78 -4.92
C THR A 152 -8.69 -14.93 -4.74
N ALA A 153 -8.85 -13.66 -4.36
CA ALA A 153 -7.71 -12.77 -4.16
C ALA A 153 -6.86 -13.21 -2.97
N VAL A 154 -7.50 -13.55 -1.84
CA VAL A 154 -6.79 -14.06 -0.65
C VAL A 154 -6.04 -15.34 -0.98
N ASP A 155 -6.70 -16.32 -1.60
CA ASP A 155 -6.08 -17.60 -1.99
C ASP A 155 -4.89 -17.40 -2.95
N THR A 156 -5.02 -16.48 -3.91
CA THR A 156 -3.96 -16.18 -4.89
C THR A 156 -2.73 -15.59 -4.19
N LEU A 157 -2.93 -14.62 -3.30
CA LEU A 157 -1.85 -13.98 -2.56
C LEU A 157 -1.19 -14.95 -1.58
N ALA A 158 -2.00 -15.75 -0.88
CA ALA A 158 -1.57 -16.85 -0.02
C ALA A 158 -0.58 -17.76 -0.72
N ALA A 159 -0.97 -18.20 -1.91
CA ALA A 159 -0.20 -19.10 -2.73
C ALA A 159 1.11 -18.45 -3.20
N GLY A 160 1.10 -17.14 -3.43
CA GLY A 160 2.29 -16.34 -3.72
C GLY A 160 3.27 -16.22 -2.54
N GLY A 161 2.83 -16.53 -1.31
CA GLY A 161 3.60 -16.32 -0.09
C GLY A 161 3.46 -14.91 0.49
N TYR A 162 2.37 -14.21 0.15
CA TYR A 162 2.01 -12.88 0.65
C TYR A 162 0.96 -12.95 1.75
#